data_AF-A0A7X6Z120-F1
#
_entry.id   AF-A0A7X6Z120-F1
#
_cell.length_a   1.000
_cell.length_b   1.000
_cell.length_c   1.000
_cell.angle_alpha   90.00
_cell.angle_beta   90.00
_cell.angle_gamma   90.00
#
_symmetry.space_group_name_H-M   'P 1'
#
loop_
_entity.id
_entity.type
_entity.pdbx_description
1 polymer ?
#
loop_
_entity_poly.entity_id
_entity_poly.type
_entity_poly.pdbx_seq_one_letter_code
_entity_poly.pdbx_strand_id
1 'polypeptide(L)'
;VTSWQREDVNLESSEEIRKYIEKQNPDYFIHIATGPESWLDAILDVLVNLEIPLLWTSSEAVFGSHQIGPFDVDSMPEPRDEYGKYKRHIEEMIIKKYPERSHIVRLGWQIGNEPEKNNMLAYLVQGKNIEASTNWILSTSFMEDTAEALVKLLDSTDFGICHLDSNQDDLSFYEIVIALKEKYNLPINIIQKSEPIRNNRLVAKRDSIASIGDRLYLHK
;
A
#
# COMPACT_ATOMS: atom_id res chain seq x y z
N VAL A 1 18.50 11.16 -1.69
CA VAL A 1 17.20 10.90 -1.03
C VAL A 1 17.22 11.62 0.31
N THR A 2 16.24 12.49 0.55
CA THR A 2 16.07 13.18 1.83
C THR A 2 14.81 12.64 2.50
N SER A 3 14.94 12.13 3.73
CA SER A 3 13.78 11.70 4.52
C SER A 3 13.19 12.87 5.30
N TRP A 4 11.86 13.01 5.28
CA TRP A 4 11.13 13.95 6.11
C TRP A 4 10.75 13.27 7.44
N GLN A 5 11.27 13.74 8.58
CA GLN A 5 10.79 13.33 9.91
C GLN A 5 9.68 14.27 10.38
N ARG A 6 8.60 13.74 10.96
CA ARG A 6 7.40 14.54 11.28
C ARG A 6 7.69 15.68 12.24
N GLU A 7 8.73 15.51 13.04
CA GLU A 7 9.21 16.44 14.06
C GLU A 7 9.99 17.61 13.47
N ASP A 8 10.41 17.53 12.19
CA ASP A 8 11.24 18.55 11.54
C ASP A 8 10.45 19.81 11.16
N VAL A 9 9.12 19.69 10.97
CA VAL A 9 8.26 20.74 10.39
C VAL A 9 6.91 20.70 11.09
N ASN A 10 6.34 21.87 11.41
CA ASN A 10 4.95 21.93 11.86
C ASN A 10 4.00 21.57 10.70
N LEU A 11 3.37 20.40 10.79
CA LEU A 11 2.47 19.87 9.74
C LEU A 11 1.17 20.67 9.57
N GLU A 12 0.86 21.59 10.49
CA GLU A 12 -0.29 22.50 10.38
C GLU A 12 0.07 23.84 9.73
N SER A 13 1.36 24.10 9.48
CA SER A 13 1.86 25.36 8.92
C SER A 13 2.21 25.18 7.44
N SER A 14 1.29 25.56 6.54
CA SER A 14 1.51 25.49 5.08
C SER A 14 2.78 26.26 4.64
N GLU A 15 3.12 27.34 5.35
CA GLU A 15 4.32 28.14 5.06
C GLU A 15 5.62 27.40 5.43
N GLU A 16 5.64 26.68 6.56
CA GLU A 16 6.80 25.87 6.93
C GLU A 16 6.95 24.64 6.03
N ILE A 17 5.84 23.98 5.68
CA ILE A 17 5.78 22.89 4.69
C ILE A 17 6.38 23.35 3.37
N ARG A 18 5.91 24.49 2.85
CA ARG A 18 6.41 25.09 1.61
C ARG A 18 7.91 25.37 1.69
N LYS A 19 8.37 26.10 2.70
CA LYS A 19 9.78 26.43 2.87
C LYS A 19 10.67 25.19 2.96
N TYR A 20 10.19 24.14 3.62
CA TYR A 20 10.93 22.90 3.74
C TYR A 20 11.10 22.24 2.37
N ILE A 21 10.02 22.07 1.60
CA ILE A 21 10.06 21.47 0.26
C ILE A 21 10.94 22.30 -0.69
N GLU A 22 10.74 23.63 -0.73
CA GLU A 22 11.54 24.54 -1.56
C GLU A 22 13.03 24.47 -1.24
N LYS A 23 13.38 24.37 0.05
CA LYS A 23 14.77 24.22 0.50
C LYS A 23 15.40 22.91 0.03
N GLN A 24 14.63 21.81 0.02
CA GLN A 24 15.15 20.53 -0.46
C GLN A 24 15.26 20.46 -1.98
N ASN A 25 14.47 21.26 -2.69
CA ASN A 25 14.41 21.30 -4.16
C ASN A 25 14.36 19.89 -4.79
N PRO A 26 13.37 19.05 -4.42
CA PRO A 26 13.34 17.66 -4.85
C PRO A 26 12.87 17.53 -6.30
N ASP A 27 13.46 16.60 -7.05
CA ASP A 27 12.97 16.22 -8.39
C ASP A 27 11.68 15.38 -8.33
N TYR A 28 11.40 14.76 -7.18
CA TYR A 28 10.25 13.88 -6.96
C TYR A 28 9.85 13.89 -5.48
N PHE A 29 8.56 13.90 -5.18
CA PHE A 29 8.05 13.80 -3.80
C PHE A 29 7.36 12.46 -3.57
N ILE A 30 7.81 11.70 -2.55
CA ILE A 30 7.24 10.40 -2.20
C ILE A 30 6.54 10.50 -0.85
N HIS A 31 5.22 10.36 -0.83
CA HIS A 31 4.40 10.40 0.36
C HIS A 31 3.90 8.99 0.72
N ILE A 32 4.65 8.30 1.57
CA ILE A 32 4.32 6.97 2.12
C ILE A 32 3.80 7.00 3.56
N ALA A 33 3.50 8.19 4.08
CA ALA A 33 2.98 8.39 5.43
C ALA A 33 1.45 8.42 5.47
N THR A 34 0.89 8.22 6.67
CA THR A 34 -0.51 8.54 6.99
C THR A 34 -0.53 9.77 7.90
N GLY A 35 -1.33 10.77 7.60
CA GLY A 35 -1.41 11.98 8.41
C GLY A 35 -2.66 12.81 8.13
N PRO A 36 -2.77 14.00 8.73
CA PRO A 36 -3.90 14.90 8.50
C PRO A 36 -4.07 15.23 7.01
N GLU A 37 -5.31 15.33 6.55
CA GLU A 37 -5.62 15.66 5.15
C GLU A 37 -5.06 17.03 4.76
N SER A 38 -5.14 18.01 5.67
CA SER A 38 -4.60 19.35 5.50
C SER A 38 -3.09 19.37 5.25
N TRP A 39 -2.34 18.40 5.78
CA TRP A 39 -0.90 18.30 5.55
C TRP A 39 -0.61 17.92 4.10
N LEU A 40 -1.32 16.92 3.57
CA LEU A 40 -1.13 16.50 2.18
C LEU A 40 -1.69 17.52 1.20
N ASP A 41 -2.78 18.20 1.54
CA ASP A 41 -3.33 19.30 0.73
C ASP A 41 -2.30 20.44 0.57
N ALA A 42 -1.66 20.84 1.68
CA ALA A 42 -0.59 21.83 1.68
C ALA A 42 0.66 21.36 0.91
N ILE A 43 1.03 20.08 1.01
CA ILE A 43 2.08 19.50 0.16
C ILE A 43 1.70 19.64 -1.32
N LEU A 44 0.49 19.22 -1.70
CA LEU A 44 0.01 19.28 -3.08
C LEU A 44 0.04 20.70 -3.64
N ASP A 45 -0.31 21.72 -2.86
CA ASP A 45 -0.20 23.13 -3.31
C ASP A 45 1.23 23.47 -3.75
N VAL A 46 2.23 23.01 -3.00
CA VAL A 46 3.63 23.26 -3.32
C VAL A 46 4.06 22.45 -4.53
N LEU A 47 3.69 21.17 -4.60
CA LEU A 47 4.06 20.30 -5.72
C LEU A 47 3.47 20.76 -7.05
N VAL A 48 2.20 21.20 -7.06
CA VAL A 48 1.54 21.78 -8.24
C VAL A 48 2.27 23.04 -8.70
N ASN A 49 2.56 23.97 -7.78
CA ASN A 49 3.22 25.24 -8.12
C ASN A 49 4.64 25.06 -8.67
N LEU A 50 5.34 24.01 -8.24
CA LEU A 50 6.71 23.71 -8.64
C LEU A 50 6.80 22.60 -9.71
N GLU A 51 5.66 22.08 -10.17
CA GLU A 51 5.56 20.95 -11.10
C GLU A 51 6.35 19.69 -10.69
N ILE A 52 6.52 19.48 -9.38
CA ILE A 52 7.23 18.32 -8.82
C ILE A 52 6.29 17.12 -8.83
N PRO A 53 6.65 15.97 -9.44
CA PRO A 53 5.82 14.78 -9.41
C PRO A 53 5.60 14.21 -8.00
N LEU A 54 4.41 13.65 -7.78
CA LEU A 54 4.01 12.98 -6.55
C LEU A 54 3.94 11.46 -6.75
N LEU A 55 4.44 10.70 -5.78
CA LEU A 55 4.06 9.31 -5.56
C LEU A 55 3.39 9.23 -4.21
N TRP A 56 2.16 8.74 -4.17
CA TRP A 56 1.40 8.54 -2.94
C TRP A 56 0.94 7.10 -2.82
N THR A 57 1.15 6.48 -1.67
CA THR A 57 0.70 5.10 -1.42
C THR A 57 -0.71 5.09 -0.85
N SER A 58 -1.63 4.54 -1.64
CA SER A 58 -2.99 4.16 -1.24
C SER A 58 -3.02 2.75 -0.64
N SER A 59 -4.20 2.13 -0.57
CA SER A 59 -4.40 0.80 0.00
C SER A 59 -5.53 0.04 -0.71
N GLU A 60 -5.49 -1.29 -0.68
CA GLU A 60 -6.62 -2.15 -1.01
C GLU A 60 -7.86 -1.86 -0.16
N ALA A 61 -7.69 -1.29 1.04
CA ALA A 61 -8.77 -0.92 1.95
C ALA A 61 -9.75 0.13 1.38
N VAL A 62 -9.46 0.74 0.22
CA VAL A 62 -10.47 1.53 -0.51
C VAL A 62 -11.63 0.66 -1.01
N PHE A 63 -11.45 -0.66 -1.09
CA PHE A 63 -12.50 -1.62 -1.38
C PHE A 63 -13.07 -2.20 -0.09
N GLY A 64 -14.38 -2.05 0.11
CA GLY A 64 -15.07 -2.52 1.31
C GLY A 64 -15.13 -4.05 1.39
N SER A 65 -15.24 -4.59 2.60
CA SER A 65 -15.29 -6.04 2.86
C SER A 65 -16.49 -6.78 2.26
N HIS A 66 -17.48 -6.07 1.72
CA HIS A 66 -18.61 -6.61 0.97
C HIS A 66 -18.34 -6.75 -0.52
N GLN A 67 -17.29 -6.10 -1.02
CA GLN A 67 -16.86 -6.22 -2.42
C GLN A 67 -15.99 -7.47 -2.55
N ILE A 68 -16.11 -8.16 -3.68
CA ILE A 68 -15.32 -9.34 -4.01
C ILE A 68 -14.62 -9.07 -5.33
N GLY A 69 -13.28 -9.06 -5.27
CA GLY A 69 -12.41 -8.87 -6.42
C GLY A 69 -12.18 -10.15 -7.25
N PRO A 70 -11.12 -10.16 -8.08
CA PRO A 70 -10.04 -9.18 -8.10
C PRO A 70 -10.48 -7.81 -8.61
N PHE A 71 -9.86 -6.75 -8.12
CA PHE A 71 -10.19 -5.36 -8.47
C PHE A 71 -9.17 -4.81 -9.46
N ASP A 72 -9.63 -4.28 -10.59
CA ASP A 72 -8.79 -3.51 -11.51
C ASP A 72 -8.75 -2.02 -11.12
N VAL A 73 -7.97 -1.22 -11.87
CA VAL A 73 -7.81 0.21 -11.60
C VAL A 73 -9.10 1.01 -11.78
N ASP A 74 -10.01 0.53 -12.62
CA ASP A 74 -11.30 1.14 -12.95
C ASP A 74 -12.43 0.70 -12.00
N SER A 75 -12.17 -0.33 -11.18
CA SER A 75 -13.10 -0.84 -10.18
C SER A 75 -13.45 0.25 -9.17
N MET A 76 -14.76 0.45 -8.96
CA MET A 76 -15.28 1.51 -8.10
C MET A 76 -15.00 1.20 -6.61
N PRO A 77 -14.23 2.03 -5.90
CA PRO A 77 -14.01 1.84 -4.47
C PRO A 77 -15.25 2.18 -3.64
N GLU A 78 -15.59 1.33 -2.68
CA GLU A 78 -16.70 1.54 -1.74
C GLU A 78 -16.26 1.21 -0.30
N PRO A 79 -15.37 2.02 0.30
CA PRO A 79 -14.84 1.71 1.62
C PRO A 79 -15.91 1.91 2.70
N ARG A 80 -15.90 1.04 3.72
CA ARG A 80 -16.84 1.11 4.85
C ARG A 80 -16.20 1.55 6.15
N ASP A 81 -14.93 1.24 6.36
CA ASP A 81 -14.17 1.68 7.53
C ASP A 81 -13.51 3.05 7.31
N GLU A 82 -13.11 3.68 8.40
CA GLU A 82 -12.57 5.03 8.40
C GLU A 82 -11.22 5.13 7.68
N TYR A 83 -10.40 4.07 7.71
CA TYR A 83 -9.10 4.07 7.04
C TYR A 83 -9.26 4.01 5.52
N GLY A 84 -10.13 3.14 5.03
CA GLY A 84 -10.49 3.04 3.62
C GLY A 84 -11.12 4.33 3.09
N LYS A 85 -12.03 4.94 3.85
CA LYS A 85 -12.63 6.23 3.50
C LYS A 85 -11.59 7.34 3.41
N TYR A 86 -10.69 7.44 4.40
CA TYR A 86 -9.57 8.38 4.37
C TYR A 86 -8.71 8.17 3.13
N LYS A 87 -8.26 6.93 2.86
CA LYS A 87 -7.45 6.64 1.68
C LYS A 87 -8.16 7.03 0.38
N ARG A 88 -9.44 6.67 0.26
CA ARG A 88 -10.25 7.03 -0.91
C ARG A 88 -10.41 8.54 -1.08
N HIS A 89 -10.66 9.26 0.02
CA HIS A 89 -10.80 10.71 -0.02
C HIS A 89 -9.52 11.39 -0.52
N ILE A 90 -8.36 10.93 -0.04
CA ILE A 90 -7.06 11.40 -0.53
C ILE A 90 -6.84 11.09 -2.00
N GLU A 91 -7.22 9.90 -2.50
CA GLU A 91 -7.16 9.60 -3.94
C GLU A 91 -7.95 10.63 -4.75
N GLU A 92 -9.18 10.93 -4.34
CA GLU A 92 -10.06 11.88 -5.02
C GLU A 92 -9.48 13.31 -5.00
N MET A 93 -8.88 13.72 -3.88
CA MET A 93 -8.20 15.00 -3.75
C MET A 93 -7.03 15.11 -4.72
N ILE A 94 -6.16 14.09 -4.79
CA ILE A 94 -5.01 14.07 -5.71
C ILE A 94 -5.48 14.10 -7.16
N ILE A 95 -6.46 13.26 -7.53
CA ILE A 95 -7.02 13.20 -8.90
C ILE A 95 -7.63 14.54 -9.30
N LYS A 96 -8.27 15.25 -8.37
CA LYS A 96 -8.87 16.55 -8.65
C LYS A 96 -7.83 17.66 -8.78
N LYS A 97 -6.76 17.62 -7.98
CA LYS A 97 -5.82 18.74 -7.81
C LYS A 97 -4.57 18.62 -8.69
N TYR A 98 -4.06 17.40 -8.91
CA TYR A 98 -2.79 17.17 -9.60
C TYR A 98 -2.68 15.81 -10.32
N PRO A 99 -3.65 15.45 -11.18
CA PRO A 99 -3.69 14.14 -11.84
C PRO A 99 -2.55 13.90 -12.84
N GLU A 100 -2.02 14.96 -13.46
CA GLU A 100 -1.08 14.89 -14.57
C GLU A 100 0.33 14.45 -14.19
N ARG A 101 0.68 14.51 -12.90
CA ARG A 101 2.03 14.23 -12.36
C ARG A 101 1.99 13.45 -11.05
N SER A 102 0.92 12.68 -10.81
CA SER A 102 0.76 11.90 -9.58
C SER A 102 0.63 10.41 -9.86
N HIS A 103 1.44 9.59 -9.18
CA HIS A 103 1.20 8.16 -9.03
C HIS A 103 0.41 7.90 -7.75
N ILE A 104 -0.76 7.29 -7.89
CA ILE A 104 -1.59 6.81 -6.78
C ILE A 104 -1.45 5.30 -6.74
N VAL A 105 -0.64 4.80 -5.83
CA VAL A 105 -0.25 3.38 -5.81
C VAL A 105 -1.05 2.64 -4.74
N ARG A 106 -2.04 1.84 -5.14
CA ARG A 106 -2.80 0.98 -4.21
C ARG A 106 -1.97 -0.24 -3.85
N LEU A 107 -1.80 -0.46 -2.54
CA LEU A 107 -1.01 -1.54 -1.97
C LEU A 107 -1.88 -2.49 -1.15
N GLY A 108 -1.55 -3.78 -1.21
CA GLY A 108 -2.06 -4.79 -0.30
C GLY A 108 -1.39 -4.77 1.07
N TRP A 109 -1.65 -5.79 1.88
CA TRP A 109 -0.95 -6.02 3.15
C TRP A 109 0.55 -6.19 2.92
N GLN A 110 1.36 -5.55 3.76
CA GLN A 110 2.80 -5.55 3.63
C GLN A 110 3.45 -6.57 4.57
N ILE A 111 4.37 -7.37 4.04
CA ILE A 111 5.13 -8.38 4.78
C ILE A 111 6.56 -7.86 4.97
N GLY A 112 6.98 -7.64 6.21
CA GLY A 112 8.37 -7.31 6.53
C GLY A 112 9.21 -8.56 6.73
N ASN A 113 10.52 -8.39 6.95
CA ASN A 113 11.42 -9.50 7.30
C ASN A 113 11.41 -9.86 8.79
N GLU A 114 10.90 -8.96 9.63
CA GLU A 114 10.81 -9.12 11.08
C GLU A 114 9.41 -8.71 11.56
N PRO A 115 8.93 -9.22 12.72
CA PRO A 115 7.64 -8.85 13.29
C PRO A 115 7.68 -7.46 13.94
N GLU A 116 7.93 -6.44 13.12
CA GLU A 116 7.90 -5.02 13.48
C GLU A 116 6.53 -4.37 13.26
N LYS A 117 6.32 -3.21 13.88
CA LYS A 117 5.02 -2.54 13.90
C LYS A 117 4.47 -2.33 12.47
N ASN A 118 3.18 -2.62 12.31
CA ASN A 118 2.40 -2.39 11.10
C ASN A 118 2.80 -3.23 9.87
N ASN A 119 3.18 -4.49 10.09
CA ASN A 119 3.33 -5.49 9.03
C ASN A 119 2.62 -6.81 9.36
N MET A 120 2.47 -7.68 8.36
CA MET A 120 1.77 -8.96 8.49
C MET A 120 2.42 -9.88 9.54
N LEU A 121 3.75 -9.95 9.63
CA LEU A 121 4.41 -10.82 10.61
C LEU A 121 4.08 -10.41 12.04
N ALA A 122 4.06 -9.11 12.34
CA ALA A 122 3.67 -8.61 13.66
C ALA A 122 2.20 -8.94 13.99
N TYR A 123 1.30 -8.78 13.01
CA TYR A 123 -0.11 -9.16 13.17
C TYR A 123 -0.26 -10.64 13.54
N LEU A 124 0.44 -11.52 12.83
CA LEU A 124 0.38 -12.97 13.06
C LEU A 124 0.95 -13.34 14.44
N VAL A 125 2.13 -12.82 14.80
CA VAL A 125 2.76 -13.11 16.10
C VAL A 125 1.90 -12.59 17.26
N GLN A 126 1.30 -11.42 17.13
CA GLN A 126 0.40 -10.87 18.14
C GLN A 126 -0.87 -11.71 18.31
N GLY A 127 -1.45 -12.19 17.22
CA GLY A 127 -2.67 -13.00 17.24
C GLY A 127 -2.50 -14.34 17.97
N LYS A 128 -1.31 -14.97 17.87
CA LYS A 128 -0.95 -16.30 18.38
C LYS A 128 -1.77 -17.47 17.82
N ASN A 129 -3.10 -17.36 17.80
CA ASN A 129 -4.03 -18.29 17.17
C ASN A 129 -4.69 -17.61 15.98
N ILE A 130 -4.29 -18.00 14.78
CA ILE A 130 -4.75 -17.38 13.54
C ILE A 130 -5.82 -18.26 12.92
N GLU A 131 -7.04 -17.74 12.85
CA GLU A 131 -8.10 -18.32 12.03
C GLU A 131 -7.84 -17.93 10.58
N ALA A 132 -7.35 -18.87 9.77
CA ALA A 132 -6.90 -18.61 8.42
C ALA A 132 -7.83 -19.28 7.40
N SER A 133 -8.53 -18.44 6.63
CA SER A 133 -9.49 -18.87 5.62
C SER A 133 -8.79 -19.37 4.36
N THR A 134 -9.26 -20.50 3.83
CA THR A 134 -8.90 -21.03 2.52
C THR A 134 -9.60 -20.32 1.36
N ASN A 135 -10.66 -19.55 1.65
CA ASN A 135 -11.44 -18.81 0.64
C ASN A 135 -11.22 -17.30 0.71
N TRP A 136 -10.21 -16.85 1.45
CA TRP A 136 -9.81 -15.45 1.48
C TRP A 136 -8.54 -15.26 0.66
N ILE A 137 -8.67 -14.73 -0.55
CA ILE A 137 -7.52 -14.39 -1.39
C ILE A 137 -7.13 -12.94 -1.09
N LEU A 138 -5.89 -12.74 -0.62
CA LEU A 138 -5.44 -11.49 -0.01
C LEU A 138 -4.52 -10.73 -0.97
N SER A 139 -4.69 -9.42 -1.11
CA SER A 139 -3.68 -8.59 -1.77
C SER A 139 -2.51 -8.39 -0.83
N THR A 140 -1.31 -8.83 -1.20
CA THR A 140 -0.15 -8.72 -0.31
C THR A 140 1.19 -8.80 -1.05
N SER A 141 2.18 -8.10 -0.49
CA SER A 141 3.55 -8.03 -1.02
C SER A 141 4.57 -7.96 0.10
N PHE A 142 5.79 -8.42 -0.18
CA PHE A 142 6.93 -8.12 0.69
C PHE A 142 7.31 -6.64 0.56
N MET A 143 7.66 -6.01 1.67
CA MET A 143 8.00 -4.58 1.72
C MET A 143 9.17 -4.24 0.79
N GLU A 144 10.15 -5.14 0.66
CA GLU A 144 11.30 -4.96 -0.23
C GLU A 144 10.85 -4.92 -1.69
N ASP A 145 10.01 -5.87 -2.11
CA ASP A 145 9.51 -5.95 -3.49
C ASP A 145 8.62 -4.73 -3.81
N THR A 146 7.80 -4.30 -2.84
CA THR A 146 7.03 -3.05 -2.95
C THR A 146 7.96 -1.85 -3.11
N ALA A 147 8.99 -1.72 -2.28
CA ALA A 147 9.93 -0.59 -2.36
C ALA A 147 10.66 -0.55 -3.71
N GLU A 148 11.12 -1.70 -4.21
CA GLU A 148 11.73 -1.80 -5.55
C GLU A 148 10.77 -1.38 -6.65
N ALA A 149 9.51 -1.82 -6.59
CA ALA A 149 8.48 -1.43 -7.54
C ALA A 149 8.15 0.07 -7.48
N LEU A 150 8.07 0.66 -6.28
CA LEU A 150 7.88 2.10 -6.12
C LEU A 150 9.03 2.92 -6.71
N VAL A 151 10.28 2.47 -6.55
CA VAL A 151 11.44 3.13 -7.16
C VAL A 151 11.36 3.08 -8.69
N LYS A 152 10.98 1.94 -9.27
CA LYS A 152 10.79 1.82 -10.73
C LYS A 152 9.71 2.76 -11.27
N LEU A 153 8.67 3.05 -10.48
CA LEU A 153 7.63 4.00 -10.88
C LEU A 153 8.16 5.43 -10.99
N LEU A 154 9.24 5.81 -10.29
CA LEU A 154 9.80 7.16 -10.38
C LEU A 154 10.37 7.50 -11.77
N ASP A 155 10.76 6.48 -12.54
CA ASP A 155 11.24 6.62 -13.91
C ASP A 155 10.09 6.65 -14.95
N SER A 156 8.85 6.44 -14.52
CA SER A 156 7.67 6.36 -15.38
C SER A 156 7.02 7.73 -15.56
N THR A 157 6.45 7.96 -16.75
CA THR A 157 5.55 9.09 -17.01
C THR A 157 4.09 8.65 -17.14
N ASP A 158 3.79 7.37 -16.89
CA ASP A 158 2.43 6.82 -16.87
C ASP A 158 1.75 7.16 -15.54
N PHE A 159 1.46 8.44 -15.33
CA PHE A 159 0.78 8.94 -14.13
C PHE A 159 -0.67 8.43 -14.03
N GLY A 160 -1.19 8.42 -12.80
CA GLY A 160 -2.52 7.93 -12.47
C GLY A 160 -2.51 6.84 -11.41
N ILE A 161 -3.62 6.11 -11.33
CA ILE A 161 -3.79 5.01 -10.38
C ILE A 161 -3.07 3.77 -10.91
N CYS A 162 -2.28 3.13 -10.06
CA CYS A 162 -1.73 1.81 -10.32
C CYS A 162 -1.83 0.92 -9.09
N HIS A 163 -1.76 -0.39 -9.32
CA HIS A 163 -1.83 -1.41 -8.28
C HIS A 163 -0.50 -2.12 -8.18
N LEU A 164 -0.03 -2.36 -6.96
CA LEU A 164 1.07 -3.29 -6.68
C LEU A 164 0.55 -4.39 -5.75
N ASP A 165 0.57 -5.62 -6.27
CA ASP A 165 0.16 -6.82 -5.57
C ASP A 165 1.01 -7.99 -6.03
N SER A 166 1.70 -8.63 -5.10
CA SER A 166 2.56 -9.77 -5.40
C SER A 166 1.80 -11.09 -5.43
N ASN A 167 0.56 -11.12 -4.93
CA ASN A 167 -0.26 -12.32 -4.95
C ASN A 167 -0.93 -12.52 -6.32
N GLN A 168 -0.12 -12.89 -7.32
CA GLN A 168 -0.59 -13.14 -8.68
C GLN A 168 -1.17 -14.55 -8.88
N ASP A 169 -0.85 -15.46 -7.96
CA ASP A 169 -1.13 -16.90 -8.05
C ASP A 169 -2.36 -17.36 -7.24
N ASP A 170 -3.25 -16.44 -6.86
CA ASP A 170 -4.46 -16.74 -6.06
C ASP A 170 -4.16 -17.51 -4.77
N LEU A 171 -3.08 -17.14 -4.07
CA LEU A 171 -2.77 -17.73 -2.77
C LEU A 171 -3.77 -17.23 -1.73
N SER A 172 -4.39 -18.18 -1.04
CA SER A 172 -5.29 -17.88 0.09
C SER A 172 -4.50 -17.41 1.31
N PHE A 173 -5.18 -16.72 2.22
CA PHE A 173 -4.61 -16.31 3.51
C PHE A 173 -4.08 -17.52 4.29
N TYR A 174 -4.77 -18.67 4.23
CA TYR A 174 -4.29 -19.92 4.80
C TYR A 174 -2.94 -20.37 4.22
N GLU A 175 -2.79 -20.40 2.90
CA GLU A 175 -1.54 -20.80 2.24
C GLU A 175 -0.38 -19.85 2.59
N ILE A 176 -0.64 -18.54 2.57
CA ILE A 176 0.36 -17.51 2.89
C ILE A 176 0.81 -17.63 4.35
N VAL A 177 -0.12 -17.77 5.30
CA VAL A 177 0.21 -17.87 6.73
C VAL A 177 1.00 -19.13 7.05
N ILE A 178 0.69 -20.26 6.41
CA ILE A 178 1.50 -21.49 6.56
C ILE A 178 2.92 -21.26 6.07
N ALA A 179 3.08 -20.73 4.85
CA ALA A 179 4.42 -20.51 4.29
C ALA A 179 5.23 -19.49 5.10
N LEU A 180 4.58 -18.42 5.61
CA LEU A 180 5.25 -17.45 6.50
C LEU A 180 5.63 -18.09 7.84
N LYS A 181 4.77 -18.93 8.42
CA LYS A 181 5.09 -19.66 9.66
C LYS A 181 6.32 -20.53 9.47
N GLU A 182 6.41 -21.26 8.38
CA GLU A 182 7.55 -22.14 8.07
C GLU A 182 8.82 -21.32 7.78
N LYS A 183 8.73 -20.34 6.89
CA LYS A 183 9.86 -19.50 6.46
C LYS A 183 10.53 -18.74 7.62
N TYR A 184 9.72 -18.22 8.54
CA TYR A 184 10.20 -17.39 9.66
C TYR A 184 10.15 -18.09 11.02
N ASN A 185 9.82 -19.40 11.05
CA ASN A 185 9.67 -20.19 12.28
C ASN A 185 8.77 -19.49 13.34
N LEU A 186 7.61 -18.99 12.90
CA LEU A 186 6.74 -18.17 13.75
C LEU A 186 6.08 -19.01 14.86
N PRO A 187 6.05 -18.51 16.12
CA PRO A 187 5.44 -19.22 17.25
C PRO A 187 3.91 -19.07 17.28
N ILE A 188 3.24 -19.42 16.19
CA ILE A 188 1.80 -19.28 16.00
C ILE A 188 1.11 -20.62 15.77
N ASN A 189 -0.15 -20.72 16.20
CA ASN A 189 -1.06 -21.79 15.88
C ASN A 189 -2.01 -21.37 14.75
N ILE A 190 -2.23 -22.23 13.77
CA ILE A 190 -3.06 -21.95 12.60
C ILE A 190 -4.29 -22.83 12.67
N ILE A 191 -5.48 -22.22 12.61
CA ILE A 191 -6.77 -22.89 12.58
C ILE A 191 -7.35 -22.66 11.18
N GLN A 192 -7.39 -23.71 10.37
CA GLN A 192 -7.97 -23.65 9.04
C GLN A 192 -9.48 -23.34 9.12
N LYS A 193 -9.94 -22.40 8.29
CA LYS A 193 -11.36 -22.05 8.13
C LYS A 193 -11.74 -21.98 6.65
N SER A 194 -13.05 -21.94 6.39
CA SER A 194 -13.63 -21.61 5.08
C SER A 194 -14.14 -20.17 4.99
N GLU A 195 -14.22 -19.47 6.12
CA GLU A 195 -14.70 -18.10 6.23
C GLU A 195 -13.60 -17.18 6.79
N PRO A 196 -13.56 -15.90 6.38
CA PRO A 196 -14.47 -15.29 5.41
C PRO A 196 -14.17 -15.73 3.96
N ILE A 197 -15.19 -15.71 3.10
CA ILE A 197 -15.02 -15.77 1.63
C ILE A 197 -14.78 -14.35 1.12
N ARG A 198 -13.57 -14.08 0.62
CA ARG A 198 -13.14 -12.74 0.16
C ARG A 198 -12.12 -12.86 -0.96
N ASN A 199 -12.12 -11.87 -1.83
CA ASN A 199 -11.02 -11.65 -2.76
C ASN A 199 -10.65 -10.17 -2.72
N ASN A 200 -9.53 -9.86 -2.09
CA ASN A 200 -8.99 -8.51 -1.97
C ASN A 200 -7.93 -8.21 -3.03
N ARG A 201 -7.64 -9.14 -3.96
CA ARG A 201 -6.57 -8.97 -4.96
C ARG A 201 -6.75 -7.68 -5.76
N LEU A 202 -5.63 -7.04 -5.99
CA LEU A 202 -5.50 -5.89 -6.89
C LEU A 202 -4.86 -6.38 -8.19
N VAL A 203 -5.50 -6.10 -9.34
CA VAL A 203 -4.99 -6.49 -10.65
C VAL A 203 -3.83 -5.56 -11.02
N ALA A 204 -2.61 -6.02 -10.77
CA ALA A 204 -1.38 -5.32 -11.13
C ALA A 204 -0.97 -5.60 -12.59
N LYS A 205 -0.20 -4.68 -13.19
CA LYS A 205 0.45 -4.94 -14.49
C LYS A 205 1.41 -6.13 -14.32
N ARG A 206 1.43 -7.04 -15.29
CA ARG A 206 2.38 -8.17 -15.30
C ARG A 206 3.81 -7.63 -15.18
N ASP A 207 4.63 -8.25 -14.33
CA ASP A 207 6.02 -7.90 -14.03
C ASP A 207 6.26 -6.56 -13.30
N SER A 208 5.21 -5.89 -12.82
CA SER A 208 5.37 -4.65 -12.03
C SER A 208 5.97 -4.89 -10.64
N ILE A 209 5.84 -6.10 -10.12
CA ILE A 209 6.34 -6.51 -8.80
C ILE A 209 6.62 -8.02 -8.81
N ALA A 210 7.58 -8.46 -7.98
CA ALA A 210 7.91 -9.89 -7.85
C ALA A 210 6.71 -10.69 -7.30
N SER A 211 6.56 -11.95 -7.75
CA SER A 211 5.52 -12.84 -7.23
C SER A 211 5.81 -13.23 -5.79
N ILE A 212 4.78 -13.20 -4.96
CA ILE A 212 4.85 -13.70 -3.59
C ILE A 212 5.03 -15.24 -3.58
N GLY A 213 4.54 -15.93 -4.62
CA GLY A 213 4.73 -17.37 -4.80
C GLY A 213 6.20 -17.72 -4.87
N ASP A 214 6.98 -16.98 -5.66
CA ASP A 214 8.45 -17.15 -5.75
C ASP A 214 9.13 -16.90 -4.41
N ARG A 215 8.72 -15.85 -3.68
CA ARG A 215 9.28 -15.50 -2.36
C ARG A 215 8.96 -16.55 -1.29
N LEU A 216 7.83 -17.24 -1.41
CA LEU A 216 7.35 -18.24 -0.48
C LEU A 216 7.60 -19.68 -0.95
N TYR A 217 8.20 -19.88 -2.13
CA TYR A 217 8.37 -21.19 -2.78
C TYR A 217 7.04 -21.94 -2.97
N LEU A 218 5.98 -21.20 -3.24
CA LEU A 218 4.64 -21.70 -3.54
C LEU A 218 4.38 -21.48 -5.04
N HIS A 219 4.44 -22.54 -5.82
CA HIS A 219 4.10 -22.49 -7.25
C HIS A 219 2.76 -23.23 -7.46
N LYS A 220 1.81 -22.56 -8.14
CA LYS A 220 0.55 -23.14 -8.61
C LYS A 220 0.57 -23.31 -10.12
#